data_AF-A0A1A7BI37-F1
#
_entry.id   AF-A0A1A7BI37-F1
#
_cell.length_a   1.000
_cell.length_b   1.000
_cell.length_c   1.000
_cell.angle_alpha   90.00
_cell.angle_beta   90.00
_cell.angle_gamma   90.00
#
_symmetry.space_group_name_H-M   'P 1'
#
loop_
_entity.id
_entity.type
_entity.pdbx_description
1 polymer ?
#
loop_
_entity_poly.entity_id
_entity_poly.type
_entity_poly.pdbx_seq_one_letter_code
_entity_poly.pdbx_strand_id
1 'polypeptide(L)'
;MTRALLRSPENMMGAFRLFWQARNEVLTQGLITDNWGGIYSCTRIADIMAAWAKYPDIQLLSYKMHPDAEISAAAYEWRENGYASGMPRNEIMKNLRLEHVLPQREMTLHIGAMVDDGKNDEQIFDWIRTHYRVVVLTVQETLELNRRNRSRICPNRMDGIEMRSTERL
;
A
#
# COMPACT_ATOMS: atom_id res chain seq x y z
N MET A 1 21.96 -2.71 17.62
CA MET A 1 20.99 -1.97 16.79
C MET A 1 19.58 -2.36 17.25
N THR A 2 18.76 -1.44 17.73
CA THR A 2 17.42 -1.76 18.27
C THR A 2 16.41 -1.98 17.13
N ARG A 3 15.40 -2.85 17.34
CA ARG A 3 14.33 -3.11 16.36
C ARG A 3 13.58 -1.84 15.92
N ALA A 4 13.54 -0.80 16.75
CA ALA A 4 12.91 0.48 16.46
C ALA A 4 13.68 1.28 15.38
N LEU A 5 15.02 1.26 15.40
CA LEU A 5 15.83 1.91 14.36
C LEU A 5 15.63 1.25 12.99
N LEU A 6 15.46 -0.08 12.92
CA LEU A 6 15.16 -0.77 11.66
C LEU A 6 13.77 -0.47 11.10
N ARG A 7 12.87 0.15 11.89
CA ARG A 7 11.49 0.48 11.53
C ARG A 7 11.24 1.98 11.41
N SER A 8 12.17 2.72 10.82
CA SER A 8 12.01 4.13 10.51
C SER A 8 11.74 4.32 9.01
N PRO A 9 10.74 5.14 8.62
CA PRO A 9 10.54 5.51 7.22
C PRO A 9 11.81 6.06 6.55
N GLU A 10 12.60 6.84 7.28
CA GLU A 10 13.84 7.47 6.81
C GLU A 10 14.91 6.42 6.48
N ASN A 11 15.08 5.40 7.33
CA ASN A 11 15.99 4.29 7.02
C ASN A 11 15.51 3.48 5.80
N MET A 12 14.19 3.36 5.60
CA MET A 12 13.64 2.74 4.39
C MET A 12 13.84 3.62 3.15
N MET A 13 13.86 4.95 3.29
CA MET A 13 14.22 5.86 2.18
C MET A 13 15.67 5.65 1.73
N GLY A 14 16.59 5.52 2.69
CA GLY A 14 17.99 5.17 2.39
C GLY A 14 18.11 3.84 1.64
N ALA A 15 17.39 2.81 2.10
CA ALA A 15 17.33 1.52 1.39
C ALA A 15 16.70 1.68 0.00
N PHE A 16 15.61 2.45 -0.13
CA PHE A 16 14.93 2.68 -1.39
C PHE A 16 15.89 3.25 -2.44
N ARG A 17 16.65 4.30 -2.09
CA ARG A 17 17.63 4.93 -2.99
C ARG A 17 18.68 3.94 -3.47
N LEU A 18 19.20 3.08 -2.59
CA LEU A 18 20.18 2.03 -2.96
C LEU A 18 19.59 1.02 -3.96
N PHE A 19 18.39 0.50 -3.68
CA PHE A 19 17.75 -0.46 -4.58
C PHE A 19 17.28 0.18 -5.90
N TRP A 20 16.87 1.45 -5.86
CA TRP A 20 16.49 2.22 -7.05
C TRP A 20 17.68 2.41 -7.99
N GLN A 21 18.84 2.82 -7.43
CA GLN A 21 20.08 2.92 -8.19
C GLN A 21 20.48 1.56 -8.81
N ALA A 22 20.50 0.48 -8.01
CA ALA A 22 20.84 -0.85 -8.50
C ALA A 22 19.88 -1.31 -9.62
N ARG A 23 18.57 -1.03 -9.47
CA ARG A 23 17.57 -1.29 -10.51
C ARG A 23 17.90 -0.55 -11.81
N ASN A 24 18.27 0.74 -11.73
CA ASN A 24 18.65 1.54 -12.91
C ASN A 24 19.90 1.00 -13.61
N GLU A 25 20.92 0.58 -12.85
CA GLU A 25 22.15 0.01 -13.39
C GLU A 25 21.90 -1.30 -14.15
N VAL A 26 21.15 -2.23 -13.56
CA VAL A 26 20.85 -3.54 -14.18
C VAL A 26 19.97 -3.38 -15.42
N LEU A 27 19.02 -2.44 -15.42
CA LEU A 27 18.19 -2.14 -16.58
C LEU A 27 18.98 -1.51 -17.72
N THR A 28 19.88 -0.58 -17.40
CA THR A 28 20.74 0.07 -18.40
C THR A 28 21.64 -0.94 -19.10
N GLN A 29 22.09 -1.97 -18.38
CA GLN A 29 22.87 -3.08 -18.93
C GLN A 29 22.03 -4.12 -19.69
N GLY A 30 20.69 -4.02 -19.65
CA GLY A 30 19.79 -4.97 -20.30
C GLY A 30 19.77 -6.36 -19.66
N LEU A 31 20.26 -6.52 -18.42
CA LEU A 31 20.36 -7.82 -17.75
C LEU A 31 18.99 -8.34 -17.26
N ILE A 32 18.08 -7.44 -16.93
CA ILE A 32 16.70 -7.74 -16.54
C ILE A 32 15.78 -6.64 -17.05
N THR A 33 14.47 -6.88 -17.02
CA THR A 33 13.46 -5.82 -17.12
C THR A 33 12.70 -5.69 -15.81
N ASP A 34 12.04 -4.56 -15.62
CA ASP A 34 11.11 -4.38 -14.52
C ASP A 34 10.01 -5.45 -14.45
N ASN A 35 9.52 -5.90 -15.61
CA ASN A 35 8.50 -6.96 -15.71
C ASN A 35 9.04 -8.33 -15.30
N TRP A 36 10.36 -8.51 -15.39
CA TRP A 36 11.07 -9.72 -14.97
C TRP A 36 11.52 -9.67 -13.51
N GLY A 37 11.15 -8.62 -12.77
CA GLY A 37 11.40 -8.51 -11.33
C GLY A 37 12.37 -7.41 -10.91
N GLY A 38 12.94 -6.64 -11.85
CA GLY A 38 13.90 -5.57 -11.54
C GLY A 38 13.38 -4.55 -10.52
N ILE A 39 12.07 -4.28 -10.52
CA ILE A 39 11.44 -3.31 -9.61
C ILE A 39 11.03 -3.89 -8.24
N TYR A 40 10.99 -5.22 -8.07
CA TYR A 40 10.23 -5.84 -6.97
C TYR A 40 10.73 -5.44 -5.58
N SER A 41 12.05 -5.36 -5.40
CA SER A 41 12.66 -4.89 -4.16
C SER A 41 12.27 -3.44 -3.87
N CYS A 42 12.31 -2.57 -4.89
CA CYS A 42 11.90 -1.17 -4.78
C CYS A 42 10.42 -1.07 -4.37
N THR A 43 9.55 -1.87 -5.00
CA THR A 43 8.11 -1.88 -4.67
C THR A 43 7.85 -2.29 -3.23
N ARG A 44 8.56 -3.33 -2.75
CA ARG A 44 8.39 -3.79 -1.38
C ARG A 44 8.85 -2.75 -0.35
N ILE A 45 9.99 -2.11 -0.60
CA ILE A 45 10.52 -1.05 0.27
C ILE A 45 9.58 0.15 0.27
N ALA A 46 9.14 0.59 -0.92
CA ALA A 46 8.21 1.72 -1.06
C ALA A 46 6.90 1.48 -0.29
N ASP A 47 6.33 0.28 -0.37
CA ASP A 47 5.09 -0.06 0.35
C ASP A 47 5.26 -0.03 1.88
N ILE A 48 6.34 -0.62 2.40
CA ILE A 48 6.64 -0.60 3.84
C ILE A 48 6.87 0.84 4.33
N MET A 49 7.70 1.59 3.60
CA MET A 49 8.02 2.98 3.88
C MET A 49 6.76 3.84 3.91
N ALA A 50 5.89 3.70 2.90
CA ALA A 50 4.67 4.46 2.79
C ALA A 50 3.66 4.12 3.89
N ALA A 51 3.53 2.83 4.23
CA ALA A 51 2.70 2.39 5.35
C ALA A 51 3.15 3.01 6.67
N TRP A 52 4.46 3.00 6.97
CA TRP A 52 4.97 3.60 8.20
C TRP A 52 4.87 5.13 8.21
N ALA A 53 5.06 5.78 7.06
CA ALA A 53 4.96 7.23 6.96
C ALA A 53 3.53 7.75 7.14
N LYS A 54 2.52 7.01 6.65
CA LYS A 54 1.10 7.45 6.72
C LYS A 54 0.32 6.84 7.89
N TYR A 55 0.62 5.59 8.26
CA TYR A 55 -0.10 4.84 9.27
C TYR A 55 0.87 4.29 10.33
N PRO A 56 1.54 5.17 11.11
CA PRO A 56 2.59 4.76 12.05
C PRO A 56 2.11 3.74 13.09
N ASP A 57 0.83 3.81 13.47
CA ASP A 57 0.23 2.93 14.49
C ASP A 57 -0.33 1.62 13.90
N ILE A 58 -0.40 1.49 12.57
CA ILE A 58 -1.03 0.33 11.92
C ILE A 58 0.05 -0.62 11.40
N GLN A 59 0.12 -1.82 11.98
CA GLN A 59 0.91 -2.88 11.37
C GLN A 59 0.19 -3.38 10.10
N LEU A 60 0.90 -3.40 8.96
CA LEU A 60 0.31 -3.76 7.66
C LEU A 60 -0.42 -5.12 7.68
N LEU A 61 0.07 -6.10 8.45
CA LEU A 61 -0.55 -7.41 8.60
C LEU A 61 -1.84 -7.40 9.45
N SER A 62 -1.99 -6.43 10.35
CA SER A 62 -3.19 -6.25 11.17
C SER A 62 -4.18 -5.26 10.58
N TYR A 63 -3.83 -4.58 9.48
CA TYR A 63 -4.61 -3.49 8.87
C TYR A 63 -6.08 -3.85 8.65
N LYS A 64 -6.37 -5.05 8.13
CA LYS A 64 -7.76 -5.52 7.88
C LYS A 64 -8.67 -5.48 9.11
N MET A 65 -8.08 -5.59 10.30
CA MET A 65 -8.80 -5.63 11.57
C MET A 65 -8.55 -4.38 12.41
N HIS A 66 -7.84 -3.38 11.88
CA HIS A 66 -7.60 -2.15 12.61
C HIS A 66 -8.91 -1.35 12.72
N PRO A 67 -9.23 -0.76 13.88
CA PRO A 67 -10.46 0.02 14.08
C PRO A 67 -10.57 1.21 13.11
N ASP A 68 -9.45 1.89 12.89
CA ASP A 68 -9.36 3.06 11.99
C ASP A 68 -8.98 2.69 10.55
N ALA A 69 -9.02 1.39 10.18
CA ALA A 69 -8.81 1.02 8.79
C ALA A 69 -9.94 1.57 7.94
N GLU A 70 -9.57 2.26 6.86
CA GLU A 70 -10.52 2.66 5.85
C GLU A 70 -11.11 1.40 5.18
N ILE A 71 -12.43 1.25 5.24
CA ILE A 71 -13.12 -0.01 4.92
C ILE A 71 -14.40 0.25 4.12
N SER A 72 -14.73 -0.60 3.15
CA SER A 72 -16.03 -0.52 2.47
C SER A 72 -17.18 -0.89 3.41
N ALA A 73 -18.39 -0.42 3.12
CA ALA A 73 -19.58 -0.77 3.89
C ALA A 73 -19.79 -2.29 3.95
N ALA A 74 -19.66 -2.97 2.81
CA ALA A 74 -19.79 -4.42 2.71
C ALA A 74 -18.69 -5.18 3.49
N ALA A 75 -17.44 -4.72 3.42
CA ALA A 75 -16.34 -5.31 4.17
C ALA A 75 -16.51 -5.12 5.69
N TYR A 76 -17.05 -3.96 6.09
CA TYR A 76 -17.38 -3.68 7.49
C TYR A 76 -18.48 -4.61 7.99
N GLU A 77 -19.60 -4.71 7.26
CA GLU A 77 -20.70 -5.60 7.61
C GLU A 77 -20.24 -7.07 7.73
N TRP A 78 -19.44 -7.56 6.78
CA TRP A 78 -18.85 -8.89 6.87
C TRP A 78 -18.04 -9.08 8.16
N ARG A 79 -17.23 -8.08 8.52
CA ARG A 79 -16.39 -8.12 9.71
C ARG A 79 -17.22 -8.17 10.99
N GLU A 80 -18.20 -7.28 11.13
CA GLU A 80 -19.06 -7.19 12.32
C GLU A 80 -19.95 -8.43 12.47
N ASN A 81 -20.55 -8.92 11.39
CA ASN A 81 -21.34 -10.15 11.42
C ASN A 81 -20.49 -11.37 11.79
N GLY A 82 -19.25 -11.44 11.30
CA GLY A 82 -18.28 -12.45 11.69
C GLY A 82 -18.00 -12.43 13.20
N TYR A 83 -17.77 -11.24 13.76
CA TYR A 83 -17.57 -11.08 15.21
C TYR A 83 -18.80 -11.49 16.01
N ALA A 84 -20.00 -11.02 15.62
CA ALA A 84 -21.26 -11.34 16.29
C ALA A 84 -21.56 -12.85 16.30
N SER A 85 -21.14 -13.56 15.25
CA SER A 85 -21.33 -15.01 15.11
C SER A 85 -20.27 -15.85 15.84
N GLY A 86 -19.31 -15.23 16.52
CA GLY A 86 -18.20 -15.93 17.17
C GLY A 86 -17.18 -16.53 16.20
N MET A 87 -17.14 -16.04 14.95
CA MET A 87 -16.23 -16.55 13.93
C MET A 87 -14.77 -16.26 14.32
N PRO A 88 -13.84 -17.24 14.17
CA PRO A 88 -12.42 -17.00 14.38
C PRO A 88 -11.88 -15.87 13.48
N ARG A 89 -11.03 -15.01 14.05
CA ARG A 89 -10.47 -13.83 13.34
C ARG A 89 -9.85 -14.17 11.99
N ASN A 90 -9.14 -15.29 11.89
CA ASN A 90 -8.52 -15.76 10.65
C ASN A 90 -9.56 -16.06 9.55
N GLU A 91 -10.73 -16.59 9.90
CA GLU A 91 -11.81 -16.84 8.94
C GLU A 91 -12.45 -15.53 8.45
N ILE A 92 -12.65 -14.57 9.36
CA ILE A 92 -13.11 -13.22 8.99
C ILE A 92 -12.13 -12.59 7.99
N MET A 93 -10.82 -12.63 8.31
CA MET A 93 -9.76 -12.02 7.50
C MET A 93 -9.58 -12.67 6.11
N LYS A 94 -9.95 -13.95 5.93
CA LYS A 94 -9.82 -14.63 4.63
C LYS A 94 -10.72 -14.05 3.55
N ASN A 95 -11.85 -13.46 3.95
CA ASN A 95 -12.82 -12.85 3.03
C ASN A 95 -12.62 -11.34 2.85
N LEU A 96 -11.62 -10.78 3.54
CA LEU A 96 -11.19 -9.41 3.41
C LEU A 96 -9.86 -9.33 2.64
N ARG A 97 -9.68 -8.25 1.88
CA ARG A 97 -8.49 -7.92 1.13
C ARG A 97 -8.05 -6.51 1.50
N LEU A 98 -6.74 -6.31 1.51
CA LEU A 98 -6.14 -5.00 1.63
C LEU A 98 -5.76 -4.59 0.22
N GLU A 99 -6.37 -3.52 -0.28
CA GLU A 99 -6.17 -3.04 -1.64
C GLU A 99 -5.51 -1.66 -1.62
N HIS A 100 -4.49 -1.49 -2.45
CA HIS A 100 -3.88 -0.18 -2.67
C HIS A 100 -4.70 0.61 -3.68
N VAL A 101 -5.11 1.82 -3.30
CA VAL A 101 -5.84 2.71 -4.21
C VAL A 101 -4.92 3.23 -5.31
N LEU A 102 -3.63 3.41 -5.03
CA LEU A 102 -2.61 3.61 -6.05
C LEU A 102 -1.91 2.29 -6.35
N PRO A 103 -1.83 1.84 -7.62
CA PRO A 103 -1.05 0.65 -7.95
C PRO A 103 0.39 0.79 -7.44
N GLN A 104 0.84 -0.20 -6.66
CA GLN A 104 2.13 -0.13 -5.96
C GLN A 104 3.29 0.11 -6.92
N ARG A 105 3.26 -0.50 -8.11
CA ARG A 105 4.26 -0.33 -9.16
C ARG A 105 4.36 1.13 -9.61
N GLU A 106 3.23 1.76 -9.92
CA GLU A 106 3.19 3.15 -10.40
C GLU A 106 3.62 4.12 -9.30
N MET A 107 3.19 3.89 -8.06
CA MET A 107 3.67 4.65 -6.90
C MET A 107 5.19 4.53 -6.75
N THR A 108 5.75 3.33 -6.92
CA THR A 108 7.18 3.08 -6.83
C THR A 108 7.96 3.82 -7.91
N LEU A 109 7.49 3.78 -9.15
CA LEU A 109 8.08 4.52 -10.26
C LEU A 109 8.03 6.02 -10.01
N HIS A 110 6.93 6.53 -9.45
CA HIS A 110 6.81 7.95 -9.12
C HIS A 110 7.79 8.39 -8.03
N ILE A 111 7.90 7.63 -6.94
CA ILE A 111 8.89 7.89 -5.88
C ILE A 111 10.31 7.85 -6.47
N GLY A 112 10.59 6.88 -7.33
CA GLY A 112 11.86 6.78 -8.04
C GLY A 112 12.17 8.01 -8.92
N ALA A 113 11.19 8.50 -9.67
CA ALA A 113 11.34 9.74 -10.44
C ALA A 113 11.61 10.95 -9.54
N MET A 114 10.95 11.06 -8.38
CA MET A 114 11.25 12.12 -7.41
C MET A 114 12.68 12.02 -6.87
N VAL A 115 13.19 10.80 -6.66
CA VAL A 115 14.60 10.56 -6.29
C VAL A 115 15.55 11.05 -7.38
N ASP A 116 15.28 10.69 -8.63
CA ASP A 116 16.09 11.09 -9.79
C ASP A 116 16.05 12.61 -10.03
N ASP A 117 14.92 13.26 -9.76
CA ASP A 117 14.73 14.72 -9.80
C ASP A 117 15.38 15.47 -8.62
N GLY A 118 16.04 14.76 -7.70
CA GLY A 118 16.74 15.36 -6.57
C GLY A 118 15.81 15.90 -5.47
N LYS A 119 14.56 15.39 -5.37
CA LYS A 119 13.67 15.75 -4.27
C LYS A 119 14.24 15.28 -2.94
N ASN A 120 14.10 16.12 -1.92
CA ASN A 120 14.50 15.77 -0.56
C ASN A 120 13.47 14.83 0.09
N ASP A 121 13.85 14.22 1.21
CA ASP A 121 13.04 13.20 1.88
C ASP A 121 11.69 13.74 2.34
N GLU A 122 11.62 14.98 2.85
CA GLU A 122 10.36 15.57 3.30
C GLU A 122 9.37 15.75 2.16
N GLN A 123 9.83 16.24 1.00
CA GLN A 123 8.99 16.37 -0.21
C GLN A 123 8.43 15.02 -0.65
N ILE A 124 9.23 13.96 -0.57
CA ILE A 124 8.80 12.61 -0.93
C ILE A 124 7.78 12.10 0.11
N PHE A 125 8.04 12.29 1.40
CA PHE A 125 7.12 11.86 2.45
C PHE A 125 5.81 12.62 2.44
N ASP A 126 5.80 13.91 2.15
CA ASP A 126 4.57 14.69 1.99
C ASP A 126 3.72 14.17 0.84
N TRP A 127 4.36 13.85 -0.29
CA TRP A 127 3.67 13.21 -1.40
C TRP A 127 3.09 11.86 -0.98
N ILE A 128 3.88 11.01 -0.30
CA ILE A 128 3.44 9.70 0.20
C ILE A 128 2.25 9.84 1.16
N ARG A 129 2.33 10.71 2.17
CA ARG A 129 1.25 10.92 3.16
C ARG A 129 -0.04 11.38 2.48
N THR A 130 0.09 12.22 1.45
CA THR A 130 -1.04 12.70 0.66
C THR A 130 -1.67 11.58 -0.17
N HIS A 131 -0.86 10.77 -0.86
CA HIS A 131 -1.32 9.91 -1.94
C HIS A 131 -1.45 8.43 -1.56
N TYR A 132 -0.60 7.91 -0.68
CA TYR A 132 -0.66 6.51 -0.24
C TYR A 132 -2.01 6.24 0.41
N ARG A 133 -2.79 5.30 -0.09
CA ARG A 133 -4.09 4.95 0.49
C ARG A 133 -4.31 3.47 0.30
N VAL A 134 -4.67 2.80 1.39
CA VAL A 134 -4.98 1.39 1.42
C VAL A 134 -6.33 1.23 2.07
N VAL A 135 -7.16 0.39 1.47
CA VAL A 135 -8.55 0.19 1.89
C VAL A 135 -8.81 -1.29 2.10
N VAL A 136 -9.72 -1.59 3.02
CA VAL A 136 -10.19 -2.94 3.28
C VAL A 136 -11.45 -3.18 2.48
N LEU A 137 -11.38 -4.17 1.59
CA LEU A 137 -12.47 -4.56 0.70
C LEU A 137 -12.81 -6.03 0.90
N THR A 138 -14.00 -6.44 0.49
CA THR A 138 -14.32 -7.85 0.29
C THR A 138 -13.51 -8.41 -0.88
N VAL A 139 -13.41 -9.74 -0.94
CA VAL A 139 -12.84 -10.44 -2.11
C VAL A 139 -13.55 -10.04 -3.40
N GLN A 140 -14.88 -9.94 -3.38
CA GLN A 140 -15.67 -9.63 -4.57
C GLN A 140 -15.43 -8.21 -5.09
N GLU A 141 -15.42 -7.21 -4.20
CA GLU A 141 -15.09 -5.83 -4.56
C GLU A 141 -13.69 -5.72 -5.15
N THR A 142 -12.73 -6.46 -4.57
CA THR A 142 -11.34 -6.50 -5.07
C THR A 142 -11.27 -7.10 -6.48
N LEU A 143 -12.03 -8.16 -6.76
CA LEU A 143 -12.08 -8.76 -8.09
C LEU A 143 -12.66 -7.78 -9.13
N GLU A 144 -13.76 -7.11 -8.79
CA GLU A 144 -14.39 -6.14 -9.69
C GLU A 144 -13.50 -4.92 -9.94
N LEU A 145 -12.83 -4.41 -8.91
CA LEU A 145 -11.88 -3.33 -9.03
C LEU A 145 -10.68 -3.72 -9.93
N ASN A 146 -10.14 -4.92 -9.73
CA ASN A 146 -9.05 -5.42 -10.58
C ASN A 146 -9.49 -5.68 -12.03
N ARG A 147 -10.75 -6.05 -12.27
CA ARG A 147 -11.32 -6.20 -13.61
C ARG A 147 -11.39 -4.87 -14.35
N ARG A 148 -11.72 -3.79 -13.65
CA ARG A 148 -11.85 -2.44 -14.22
C ARG A 148 -10.50 -1.80 -14.49
N ASN A 149 -9.57 -1.86 -13.53
CA ASN A 149 -8.24 -1.30 -13.70
C ASN A 149 -7.26 -1.93 -12.71
N ARG A 150 -6.39 -2.81 -13.19
CA ARG A 150 -5.38 -3.46 -12.35
C ARG A 150 -4.08 -2.66 -12.22
N SER A 151 -3.73 -1.84 -13.22
CA SER A 151 -2.33 -1.44 -13.43
C SER A 151 -2.05 0.05 -13.49
N ARG A 152 -3.06 0.92 -13.65
CA ARG A 152 -2.85 2.37 -13.87
C ARG A 152 -3.37 3.22 -12.72
N ILE A 153 -2.69 4.33 -12.42
CA ILE A 153 -3.21 5.38 -11.55
C ILE A 153 -4.51 5.90 -12.16
N CYS A 154 -5.58 5.89 -11.37
CA CYS A 154 -6.91 6.22 -11.81
C CYS A 154 -7.60 6.94 -10.64
N PRO A 155 -7.91 8.24 -10.79
CA PRO A 155 -8.50 9.04 -9.72
C PRO A 155 -9.80 8.43 -9.17
N ASN A 156 -10.51 7.70 -10.03
CA ASN A 156 -11.81 7.14 -9.78
C ASN A 156 -11.78 5.60 -9.64
N ARG A 157 -10.62 5.03 -9.23
CA ARG A 157 -10.43 3.57 -9.03
C ARG A 157 -11.46 2.98 -8.06
N MET A 158 -11.90 3.77 -7.08
CA MET A 158 -12.86 3.37 -6.06
C MET A 158 -14.32 3.60 -6.45
N ASP A 159 -14.62 4.07 -7.66
CA ASP A 159 -16.00 4.32 -8.09
C ASP A 159 -16.86 3.06 -7.91
N GLY A 160 -18.10 3.23 -7.48
CA GLY A 160 -19.04 2.12 -7.27
C GLY A 160 -18.73 1.23 -6.07
N ILE A 161 -17.70 1.55 -5.26
CA ILE A 161 -17.50 0.95 -3.94
C ILE A 161 -17.95 1.96 -2.89
N GLU A 162 -18.96 1.58 -2.11
CA GLU A 162 -19.43 2.38 -0.99
C GLU A 162 -18.44 2.26 0.18
N MET A 163 -17.76 3.36 0.48
CA MET A 163 -16.88 3.45 1.63
C MET A 163 -17.70 3.71 2.89
N ARG A 164 -17.38 3.04 3.99
CA ARG A 164 -18.01 3.34 5.27
C ARG A 164 -17.64 4.77 5.67
N SER A 165 -18.64 5.61 5.93
CA SER A 165 -18.40 6.93 6.50
C SER A 165 -17.74 6.77 7.88
N THR A 166 -16.62 7.45 8.09
CA THR A 166 -15.95 7.50 9.38
C THR A 166 -16.55 8.56 10.30
N GLU A 167 -17.80 8.97 10.07
CA GLU A 167 -18.53 9.85 10.99
C GLU A 167 -18.70 9.10 12.31
N ARG A 168 -17.76 9.33 13.21
CA ARG A 168 -17.86 8.95 14.61
C ARG A 168 -19.07 9.70 15.17
N LEU A 169 -20.16 8.98 15.44
CA LEU A 169 -21.17 9.41 16.41
C LEU A 169 -20.52 9.59 17.78
#